data_AF-A0A7V9VH75-F1
#
_entry.id   AF-A0A7V9VH75-F1
#
_cell.length_a   1.000
_cell.length_b   1.000
_cell.length_c   1.000
_cell.angle_alpha   90.00
_cell.angle_beta   90.00
_cell.angle_gamma   90.00
#
_symmetry.space_group_name_H-M   'P 1'
#
loop_
_entity.id
_entity.type
_entity.pdbx_description
1 polymer ?
#
loop_
_entity_poly.entity_id
_entity_poly.type
_entity_poly.pdbx_seq_one_letter_code
_entity_poly.pdbx_strand_id
1 'polypeptide(L)'
;MNQRSKFLVSVVFAVVLLPIGAVAASAAPNVCVSVNGVEVYQSGSAVCDSDIGSRAVSVGEDSGASSADGDNNTAVAVGNDSGAIATDGDNTAVVIGEVSGAIAEDGNGNTAIVVGDDSSADTGNSGDNTLIVIGDQQGFSFLLQTGCTVVLVSGELYGSCP
;
A
#
# COMPACT_ATOMS: atom_id res chain seq x y z
N MET A 1 63.63 61.19 -7.46
CA MET A 1 62.16 61.08 -7.42
C MET A 1 61.78 59.84 -6.63
N ASN A 2 60.84 60.01 -5.69
CA ASN A 2 60.50 59.11 -4.58
C ASN A 2 59.82 57.80 -4.99
N GLN A 3 59.99 56.72 -4.22
CA GLN A 3 58.93 55.98 -3.49
C GLN A 3 59.47 54.64 -2.95
N ARG A 4 59.61 54.48 -1.62
CA ARG A 4 58.64 53.94 -0.63
C ARG A 4 58.55 52.40 -0.61
N SER A 5 59.09 51.84 0.48
CA SER A 5 58.91 50.49 1.08
C SER A 5 57.55 49.83 0.84
N LYS A 6 57.51 48.50 0.73
CA LYS A 6 56.46 47.64 1.34
C LYS A 6 56.84 46.15 1.38
N PHE A 7 56.66 45.59 2.57
CA PHE A 7 56.61 44.18 2.94
C PHE A 7 55.89 43.30 1.92
N LEU A 8 56.45 42.12 1.61
CA LEU A 8 55.70 41.01 1.03
C LEU A 8 55.40 40.00 2.15
N VAL A 9 54.21 40.14 2.71
CA VAL A 9 53.59 39.20 3.65
C VAL A 9 53.29 37.90 2.89
N SER A 10 53.87 36.80 3.38
CA SER A 10 53.57 35.45 2.90
C SER A 10 52.15 35.08 3.35
N VAL A 11 51.17 35.10 2.43
CA VAL A 11 49.80 34.69 2.70
C VAL A 11 49.69 33.20 2.38
N VAL A 12 49.69 32.37 3.42
CA VAL A 12 49.27 30.96 3.34
C VAL A 12 47.76 30.96 3.08
N PHE A 13 47.34 30.63 1.87
CA PHE A 13 45.93 30.36 1.57
C PHE A 13 45.64 28.90 1.95
N ALA A 14 45.25 28.68 3.22
CA ALA A 14 44.69 27.41 3.63
C ALA A 14 43.27 27.29 3.04
N VAL A 15 43.14 26.52 1.96
CA VAL A 15 41.84 26.13 1.42
C VAL A 15 41.21 25.16 2.42
N VAL A 16 40.30 25.67 3.25
CA VAL A 16 39.45 24.83 4.09
C VAL A 16 38.40 24.19 3.18
N LEU A 17 38.63 22.94 2.77
CA LEU A 17 37.59 22.10 2.19
C LEU A 17 36.55 21.81 3.28
N LEU A 18 35.43 22.52 3.25
CA LEU A 18 34.26 22.15 4.02
C LEU A 18 33.72 20.84 3.45
N PRO A 19 33.45 19.80 4.27
CA PRO A 19 32.76 18.62 3.79
C PRO A 19 31.37 19.07 3.33
N ILE A 20 31.14 18.97 2.02
CA ILE A 20 29.79 19.08 1.46
C ILE A 20 29.01 17.93 2.09
N GLY A 21 28.08 18.25 2.99
CA GLY A 21 27.28 17.25 3.67
C GLY A 21 26.58 16.38 2.63
N ALA A 22 26.86 15.08 2.65
CA ALA A 22 26.07 14.12 1.89
C ALA A 22 24.64 14.17 2.48
N VAL A 23 23.72 14.79 1.75
CA VAL A 23 22.30 14.56 2.01
C VAL A 23 22.05 13.08 1.75
N ALA A 24 21.63 12.35 2.78
CA ALA A 24 21.19 10.98 2.62
C ALA A 24 20.09 10.97 1.56
N ALA A 25 20.33 10.26 0.45
CA ALA A 25 19.27 10.01 -0.51
C ALA A 25 18.23 9.14 0.22
N SER A 26 17.04 9.68 0.44
CA SER A 26 15.88 8.86 0.79
C SER A 26 15.71 7.81 -0.30
N ALA A 27 15.58 6.54 0.07
CA ALA A 27 15.20 5.51 -0.89
C ALA A 27 13.88 5.93 -1.56
N ALA A 28 13.75 5.65 -2.86
CA ALA A 28 12.48 5.82 -3.55
C ALA A 28 11.42 4.93 -2.87
N PRO A 29 10.15 5.36 -2.82
CA PRO A 29 9.10 4.56 -2.23
C PRO A 29 8.93 3.23 -2.99
N ASN A 30 8.58 2.17 -2.26
CA ASN A 30 8.17 0.89 -2.82
C ASN A 30 6.73 1.04 -3.35
N VAL A 31 6.55 0.94 -4.66
CA VAL A 31 5.25 1.16 -5.31
C VAL A 31 5.13 0.25 -6.52
N CYS A 32 3.97 -0.40 -6.67
CA CYS A 32 3.56 -1.08 -7.89
C CYS A 32 2.17 -0.60 -8.30
N VAL A 33 1.97 -0.40 -9.62
CA VAL A 33 0.68 -0.04 -10.22
C VAL A 33 0.46 -0.92 -11.45
N SER A 34 -0.61 -1.72 -11.42
CA SER A 34 -1.08 -2.55 -12.52
C SER A 34 -2.52 -2.16 -12.86
N VAL A 35 -2.77 -1.93 -14.16
CA VAL A 35 -4.08 -1.51 -14.66
C VAL A 35 -4.35 -2.20 -15.98
N ASN A 36 -5.53 -2.82 -16.11
CA ASN A 36 -5.97 -3.50 -17.33
C ASN A 36 -4.98 -4.54 -17.85
N GLY A 37 -4.44 -5.41 -17.00
CA GLY A 37 -3.50 -6.44 -17.47
C GLY A 37 -2.07 -5.96 -17.63
N VAL A 38 -1.78 -4.69 -17.32
CA VAL A 38 -0.49 -4.05 -17.61
C VAL A 38 0.07 -3.41 -16.36
N GLU A 39 1.22 -3.90 -15.91
CA GLU A 39 2.07 -3.20 -14.96
C GLU A 39 2.58 -1.91 -15.61
N VAL A 40 2.14 -0.76 -15.10
CA VAL A 40 2.50 0.56 -15.63
C VAL A 40 3.61 1.23 -14.82
N TYR A 41 3.86 0.77 -13.60
CA TYR A 41 4.91 1.27 -12.74
C TYR A 41 5.30 0.24 -11.69
N GLN A 42 6.60 0.09 -11.45
CA GLN A 42 7.14 -0.78 -10.40
C GLN A 42 8.44 -0.17 -9.86
N SER A 43 8.56 -0.13 -8.53
CA SER A 43 9.70 0.40 -7.81
C SER A 43 9.88 -0.34 -6.50
N GLY A 44 11.11 -0.73 -6.20
CA GLY A 44 11.44 -1.40 -4.94
C GLY A 44 10.85 -2.81 -4.85
N SER A 45 10.36 -3.20 -3.67
CA SER A 45 9.86 -4.56 -3.41
C SER A 45 8.35 -4.74 -3.46
N ALA A 46 7.58 -3.66 -3.68
CA ALA A 46 6.13 -3.76 -3.87
C ALA A 46 5.80 -4.56 -5.14
N VAL A 47 4.80 -5.43 -5.05
CA VAL A 47 4.32 -6.27 -6.16
C VAL A 47 2.84 -6.06 -6.40
N CYS A 48 2.42 -6.13 -7.65
CA CYS A 48 1.02 -6.02 -8.02
C CYS A 48 0.72 -6.74 -9.33
N ASP A 49 -0.47 -7.32 -9.43
CA ASP A 49 -0.94 -7.99 -10.64
C ASP A 49 -2.43 -7.69 -10.86
N SER A 50 -2.84 -7.46 -12.10
CA SER A 50 -4.23 -7.21 -12.44
C SER A 50 -4.57 -7.81 -13.79
N ASP A 51 -5.80 -8.28 -13.96
CA ASP A 51 -6.35 -8.67 -15.25
C ASP A 51 -6.84 -7.48 -16.09
N ILE A 52 -7.18 -7.75 -17.35
CA ILE A 52 -7.83 -6.77 -18.24
C ILE A 52 -9.14 -6.33 -17.59
N GLY A 53 -9.37 -5.00 -17.51
CA GLY A 53 -10.55 -4.43 -16.85
C GLY A 53 -10.35 -4.17 -15.36
N SER A 54 -9.31 -4.72 -14.74
CA SER A 54 -9.07 -4.67 -13.29
C SER A 54 -7.90 -3.75 -12.92
N ARG A 55 -7.69 -3.51 -11.63
CA ARG A 55 -6.67 -2.59 -11.10
C ARG A 55 -6.08 -3.12 -9.80
N ALA A 56 -4.75 -3.14 -9.74
CA ALA A 56 -4.01 -3.46 -8.52
C ALA A 56 -2.95 -2.40 -8.21
N VAL A 57 -2.93 -1.92 -6.98
CA VAL A 57 -1.96 -0.92 -6.50
C VAL A 57 -1.41 -1.36 -5.16
N SER A 58 -0.08 -1.41 -5.03
CA SER A 58 0.58 -1.66 -3.75
C SER A 58 1.60 -0.56 -3.45
N VAL A 59 1.64 -0.12 -2.19
CA VAL A 59 2.54 0.92 -1.69
C VAL A 59 3.07 0.50 -0.32
N GLY A 60 4.36 0.24 -0.22
CA GLY A 60 4.99 -0.27 1.01
C GLY A 60 6.05 -1.32 0.70
N GLU A 61 7.04 -1.44 1.59
CA GLU A 61 8.01 -2.53 1.54
C GLU A 61 7.28 -3.87 1.61
N ASP A 62 7.56 -4.75 0.66
CA ASP A 62 7.02 -6.12 0.58
C ASP A 62 5.47 -6.17 0.53
N SER A 63 4.84 -5.07 0.13
CA SER A 63 3.40 -4.99 -0.06
C SER A 63 2.94 -5.66 -1.36
N GLY A 64 1.73 -6.22 -1.35
CA GLY A 64 1.14 -6.97 -2.46
C GLY A 64 -0.30 -6.59 -2.76
N ALA A 65 -0.64 -6.44 -4.04
CA ALA A 65 -2.03 -6.27 -4.48
C ALA A 65 -2.33 -7.18 -5.69
N SER A 66 -3.42 -7.94 -5.65
CA SER A 66 -3.83 -8.81 -6.76
C SER A 66 -5.29 -8.60 -7.10
N SER A 67 -5.60 -8.29 -8.36
CA SER A 67 -6.95 -8.15 -8.89
C SER A 67 -7.16 -9.02 -10.13
N ALA A 68 -7.43 -10.31 -9.94
CA ALA A 68 -7.39 -11.34 -10.99
C ALA A 68 -8.74 -12.10 -11.11
N ASP A 69 -8.83 -12.99 -12.09
CA ASP A 69 -9.91 -13.96 -12.30
C ASP A 69 -11.32 -13.32 -12.34
N GLY A 70 -11.44 -12.14 -12.94
CA GLY A 70 -12.71 -11.42 -13.02
C GLY A 70 -12.60 -10.09 -13.75
N ASP A 71 -13.75 -9.43 -13.90
CA ASP A 71 -13.85 -8.13 -14.55
C ASP A 71 -14.01 -7.04 -13.47
N ASN A 72 -13.31 -5.92 -13.61
CA ASN A 72 -13.47 -4.73 -12.75
C ASN A 72 -13.05 -4.92 -11.28
N ASN A 73 -12.27 -5.97 -10.98
CA ASN A 73 -11.67 -6.17 -9.66
C ASN A 73 -10.72 -5.01 -9.31
N THR A 74 -10.76 -4.58 -8.05
CA THR A 74 -9.91 -3.52 -7.51
C THR A 74 -9.21 -3.98 -6.24
N ALA A 75 -7.88 -4.05 -6.25
CA ALA A 75 -7.05 -4.35 -5.09
C ALA A 75 -6.10 -3.20 -4.77
N VAL A 76 -6.11 -2.72 -3.52
CA VAL A 76 -5.24 -1.64 -3.07
C VAL A 76 -4.63 -1.99 -1.72
N ALA A 77 -3.31 -2.10 -1.64
CA ALA A 77 -2.58 -2.35 -0.40
C ALA A 77 -1.64 -1.17 -0.08
N VAL A 78 -1.82 -0.54 1.08
CA VAL A 78 -0.97 0.56 1.54
C VAL A 78 -0.46 0.25 2.95
N GLY A 79 0.85 0.03 3.05
CA GLY A 79 1.54 -0.34 4.29
C GLY A 79 2.61 -1.40 4.03
N ASN A 80 3.62 -1.46 4.88
CA ASN A 80 4.65 -2.50 4.77
C ASN A 80 4.05 -3.86 5.09
N ASP A 81 4.49 -4.91 4.38
CA ASP A 81 3.99 -6.29 4.54
C ASP A 81 2.45 -6.41 4.41
N SER A 82 1.80 -5.48 3.70
CA SER A 82 0.34 -5.46 3.53
C SER A 82 -0.11 -6.17 2.25
N GLY A 83 -1.30 -6.77 2.27
CA GLY A 83 -1.83 -7.58 1.17
C GLY A 83 -3.29 -7.30 0.85
N ALA A 84 -3.62 -7.01 -0.41
CA ALA A 84 -5.00 -6.89 -0.87
C ALA A 84 -5.28 -7.84 -2.04
N ILE A 85 -6.35 -8.64 -1.95
CA ILE A 85 -6.73 -9.61 -2.98
C ILE A 85 -8.21 -9.43 -3.34
N ALA A 86 -8.50 -9.10 -4.59
CA ALA A 86 -9.83 -9.06 -5.16
C ALA A 86 -9.91 -10.04 -6.35
N THR A 87 -10.68 -11.12 -6.23
CA THR A 87 -10.67 -12.21 -7.23
C THR A 87 -12.07 -12.73 -7.52
N ASP A 88 -12.24 -13.45 -8.63
CA ASP A 88 -13.43 -14.27 -8.93
C ASP A 88 -14.76 -13.50 -8.98
N GLY A 89 -14.80 -12.39 -9.73
CA GLY A 89 -16.00 -11.57 -9.90
C GLY A 89 -15.74 -10.09 -10.22
N ASP A 90 -16.54 -9.21 -9.60
CA ASP A 90 -16.38 -7.74 -9.54
C ASP A 90 -16.32 -7.33 -8.06
N ASN A 91 -15.09 -7.31 -7.54
CA ASN A 91 -14.78 -7.27 -6.11
C ASN A 91 -13.77 -6.17 -5.77
N THR A 92 -13.81 -5.71 -4.53
CA THR A 92 -12.93 -4.64 -4.03
C THR A 92 -12.26 -5.06 -2.73
N ALA A 93 -10.93 -5.05 -2.71
CA ALA A 93 -10.12 -5.26 -1.51
C ALA A 93 -9.21 -4.06 -1.26
N VAL A 94 -9.28 -3.47 -0.06
CA VAL A 94 -8.49 -2.31 0.32
C VAL A 94 -7.86 -2.51 1.69
N VAL A 95 -6.55 -2.30 1.79
CA VAL A 95 -5.80 -2.28 3.05
C VAL A 95 -5.09 -0.95 3.22
N ILE A 96 -5.22 -0.39 4.42
CA ILE A 96 -4.43 0.73 4.91
C ILE A 96 -3.90 0.35 6.30
N GLY A 97 -2.65 -0.08 6.37
CA GLY A 97 -1.99 -0.52 7.60
C GLY A 97 -0.84 -1.48 7.33
N GLU A 98 0.07 -1.61 8.28
CA GLU A 98 1.21 -2.53 8.21
C GLU A 98 0.80 -3.95 8.62
N VAL A 99 1.38 -4.97 7.97
CA VAL A 99 1.15 -6.38 8.31
C VAL A 99 -0.35 -6.75 8.26
N SER A 100 -1.09 -6.15 7.33
CA SER A 100 -2.55 -6.26 7.26
C SER A 100 -3.04 -6.86 5.94
N GLY A 101 -4.22 -7.49 5.94
CA GLY A 101 -4.73 -8.27 4.81
C GLY A 101 -6.22 -8.07 4.52
N ALA A 102 -6.61 -7.79 3.27
CA ALA A 102 -8.01 -7.77 2.84
C ALA A 102 -8.22 -8.74 1.68
N ILE A 103 -9.23 -9.60 1.79
CA ILE A 103 -9.61 -10.60 0.79
C ILE A 103 -11.08 -10.41 0.42
N ALA A 104 -11.33 -10.08 -0.84
CA ALA A 104 -12.65 -10.06 -1.45
C ALA A 104 -12.65 -11.08 -2.59
N GLU A 105 -12.99 -12.32 -2.26
CA GLU A 105 -12.99 -13.45 -3.19
C GLU A 105 -14.41 -13.92 -3.52
N ASP A 106 -14.53 -14.72 -4.59
CA ASP A 106 -15.68 -15.56 -4.92
C ASP A 106 -17.06 -14.89 -4.93
N GLY A 107 -17.60 -14.70 -6.14
CA GLY A 107 -18.89 -14.04 -6.36
C GLY A 107 -18.71 -12.57 -6.67
N ASN A 108 -19.82 -11.87 -6.93
CA ASN A 108 -19.77 -10.45 -7.31
C ASN A 108 -20.16 -9.56 -6.14
N GLY A 109 -19.64 -8.33 -6.13
CA GLY A 109 -20.06 -7.28 -5.20
C GLY A 109 -19.44 -7.37 -3.81
N ASN A 110 -18.37 -8.15 -3.65
CA ASN A 110 -17.68 -8.26 -2.38
C ASN A 110 -16.75 -7.06 -2.15
N THR A 111 -16.76 -6.54 -0.93
CA THR A 111 -15.95 -5.41 -0.49
C THR A 111 -15.29 -5.74 0.85
N ALA A 112 -13.97 -5.95 0.86
CA ALA A 112 -13.16 -6.08 2.07
C ALA A 112 -12.33 -4.81 2.26
N ILE A 113 -12.45 -4.17 3.42
CA ILE A 113 -11.67 -2.98 3.79
C ILE A 113 -11.03 -3.19 5.14
N VAL A 114 -9.72 -3.00 5.24
CA VAL A 114 -8.96 -2.97 6.49
C VAL A 114 -8.32 -1.61 6.68
N VAL A 115 -8.51 -1.04 7.87
CA VAL A 115 -7.84 0.18 8.33
C VAL A 115 -7.28 -0.06 9.73
N GLY A 116 -5.95 -0.22 9.82
CA GLY A 116 -5.24 -0.55 11.05
C GLY A 116 -4.14 -1.59 10.81
N ASP A 117 -3.24 -1.72 11.77
CA ASP A 117 -2.07 -2.59 11.69
C ASP A 117 -2.37 -3.98 12.25
N ASP A 118 -1.72 -5.02 11.71
CA ASP A 118 -1.90 -6.42 12.13
C ASP A 118 -3.37 -6.86 12.08
N SER A 119 -4.10 -6.46 11.02
CA SER A 119 -5.54 -6.64 10.91
C SER A 119 -5.95 -7.38 9.62
N SER A 120 -7.05 -8.12 9.67
CA SER A 120 -7.55 -8.89 8.53
C SER A 120 -9.06 -8.82 8.30
N ALA A 121 -9.46 -8.76 7.04
CA ALA A 121 -10.84 -8.85 6.57
C ALA A 121 -10.95 -9.84 5.41
N ASP A 122 -11.91 -10.75 5.50
CA ASP A 122 -12.20 -11.74 4.46
C ASP A 122 -13.72 -11.84 4.22
N THR A 123 -14.17 -11.57 3.00
CA THR A 123 -15.61 -11.63 2.68
C THR A 123 -16.16 -13.04 2.46
N GLY A 124 -15.30 -14.05 2.46
CA GLY A 124 -15.66 -15.44 2.21
C GLY A 124 -16.19 -15.71 0.81
N ASN A 125 -16.65 -16.94 0.60
CA ASN A 125 -16.88 -17.51 -0.74
C ASN A 125 -18.26 -17.23 -1.34
N SER A 126 -18.85 -16.07 -1.07
CA SER A 126 -20.19 -15.72 -1.56
C SER A 126 -20.32 -14.24 -1.85
N GLY A 127 -21.29 -13.86 -2.68
CA GLY A 127 -21.42 -12.48 -3.18
C GLY A 127 -22.12 -11.48 -2.25
N ASP A 128 -22.10 -10.23 -2.69
CA ASP A 128 -22.77 -9.06 -2.09
C ASP A 128 -22.40 -8.79 -0.62
N ASN A 129 -21.18 -9.14 -0.21
CA ASN A 129 -20.71 -8.94 1.15
C ASN A 129 -19.86 -7.67 1.30
N THR A 130 -20.14 -6.88 2.33
CA THR A 130 -19.28 -5.77 2.75
C THR A 130 -18.74 -6.04 4.14
N LEU A 131 -17.42 -6.11 4.25
CA LEU A 131 -16.69 -6.23 5.51
C LEU A 131 -15.72 -5.07 5.66
N ILE A 132 -15.87 -4.30 6.73
CA ILE A 132 -14.95 -3.21 7.07
C ILE A 132 -14.38 -3.48 8.45
N VAL A 133 -13.06 -3.57 8.57
CA VAL A 133 -12.34 -3.79 9.82
C VAL A 133 -11.52 -2.55 10.14
N ILE A 134 -11.77 -1.97 11.32
CA ILE A 134 -11.15 -0.73 11.78
C ILE A 134 -10.52 -0.96 13.16
N GLY A 135 -9.23 -0.63 13.24
CA GLY A 135 -8.40 -0.78 14.44
C GLY A 135 -7.32 -1.83 14.24
N ASP A 136 -6.42 -1.90 15.21
CA ASP A 136 -5.25 -2.78 15.15
C ASP A 136 -5.56 -4.14 15.78
N GLN A 137 -4.86 -5.19 15.32
CA GLN A 137 -4.99 -6.56 15.84
C GLN A 137 -6.45 -7.08 15.77
N GLN A 138 -7.13 -6.78 14.66
CA GLN A 138 -8.52 -7.18 14.43
C GLN A 138 -8.58 -8.24 13.33
N GLY A 139 -9.51 -9.20 13.45
CA GLY A 139 -9.71 -10.20 12.42
C GLY A 139 -11.18 -10.55 12.30
N PHE A 140 -11.70 -10.54 11.08
CA PHE A 140 -13.04 -11.00 10.79
C PHE A 140 -13.12 -11.67 9.42
N SER A 141 -13.92 -12.72 9.32
CA SER A 141 -14.16 -13.45 8.09
C SER A 141 -15.63 -13.87 8.03
N PHE A 142 -16.24 -13.72 6.86
CA PHE A 142 -17.49 -14.40 6.55
C PHE A 142 -17.18 -15.81 6.04
N LEU A 143 -17.96 -16.81 6.46
CA LEU A 143 -17.72 -18.18 6.03
C LEU A 143 -18.59 -18.60 4.84
N LEU A 144 -19.88 -18.24 4.80
CA LEU A 144 -20.84 -18.71 3.78
C LEU A 144 -22.10 -17.81 3.64
N GLN A 145 -22.07 -16.56 4.12
CA GLN A 145 -23.27 -15.71 4.14
C GLN A 145 -23.22 -14.70 3.01
N THR A 146 -24.28 -14.62 2.21
CA THR A 146 -24.44 -13.64 1.12
C THR A 146 -25.18 -12.40 1.63
N GLY A 147 -24.82 -11.23 1.11
CA GLY A 147 -25.56 -9.99 1.39
C GLY A 147 -25.31 -9.40 2.77
N CYS A 148 -24.25 -9.81 3.46
CA CYS A 148 -23.88 -9.26 4.75
C CYS A 148 -23.28 -7.86 4.62
N THR A 149 -23.57 -7.00 5.58
CA THR A 149 -22.81 -5.75 5.78
C THR A 149 -22.38 -5.71 7.23
N VAL A 150 -21.08 -5.82 7.48
CA VAL A 150 -20.50 -5.81 8.82
C VAL A 150 -19.34 -4.81 8.89
N VAL A 151 -19.31 -4.05 9.97
CA VAL A 151 -18.21 -3.18 10.37
C VAL A 151 -17.72 -3.62 11.73
N LEU A 152 -16.45 -4.05 11.82
CA LEU A 152 -15.75 -4.33 13.07
C LEU A 152 -14.95 -3.08 13.46
N VAL A 153 -15.22 -2.50 14.62
CA VAL A 153 -14.49 -1.33 15.13
C VAL A 153 -13.92 -1.68 16.50
N SER A 154 -12.61 -1.82 16.59
CA SER A 154 -11.90 -2.07 17.87
C SER A 154 -12.51 -3.23 18.69
N GLY A 155 -12.88 -4.33 18.03
CA GLY A 155 -13.50 -5.50 18.65
C GLY A 155 -15.03 -5.48 18.74
N GLU A 156 -15.68 -4.37 18.38
CA GLU A 156 -17.14 -4.26 18.37
C GLU A 156 -17.71 -4.46 16.97
N LEU A 157 -18.67 -5.39 16.85
CA LEU A 157 -19.31 -5.72 15.59
C LEU A 157 -20.61 -4.93 15.40
N TYR A 158 -20.72 -4.28 14.25
CA TYR A 158 -21.88 -3.52 13.81
C TYR A 158 -22.36 -4.06 12.46
N GLY A 159 -23.67 -4.22 12.29
CA GLY A 159 -24.25 -4.63 11.02
C GLY A 159 -25.10 -5.88 11.12
N SER A 160 -25.42 -6.46 9.96
CA SER A 160 -26.36 -7.56 9.85
C SER A 160 -26.18 -8.33 8.56
N CYS A 161 -26.69 -9.56 8.57
CA CYS A 161 -26.91 -10.38 7.39
C CYS A 161 -28.41 -10.63 7.21
N PRO A 162 -28.88 -10.89 5.98
CA PRO A 162 -30.27 -11.26 5.69
C PRO A 162 -30.74 -12.55 6.38
#